data_AF-A0A942H6Y8-F1
#
_entry.id   AF-A0A942H6Y8-F1
#
_cell.length_a   1.000
_cell.length_b   1.000
_cell.length_c   1.000
_cell.angle_alpha   90.00
_cell.angle_beta   90.00
_cell.angle_gamma   90.00
#
_symmetry.space_group_name_H-M   'P 1'
#
loop_
_entity.id
_entity.type
_entity.pdbx_description
1 polymer ?
#
loop_
_entity_poly.entity_id
_entity_poly.type
_entity_poly.pdbx_seq_one_letter_code
_entity_poly.pdbx_strand_id
1 'polypeptide(L)'
;MMYLQKRNSTILGTTLLLCAMLTNISFAQQRPTRDPLGFLKRALTEAGAPALTTDQETQITTLITAYKAAQPDEPSQALIDARTAMGAAILAGDLTTAQTQAGIISGLIAAENNVRLLALAKFGAEVIVILKNGGQLEYLVQKLSSERVVGLIESLAGRGGFGGGLGGGAGHGGPGRQE
;
A
#
# COMPACT_ATOMS: atom_id res chain seq x y z
N MET A 1 48.30 -49.38 41.54
CA MET A 1 49.07 -49.23 40.29
C MET A 1 48.37 -48.22 39.40
N MET A 2 48.98 -47.38 38.58
CA MET A 2 50.31 -46.77 38.45
C MET A 2 50.13 -45.84 37.23
N TYR A 3 50.63 -44.60 37.30
CA TYR A 3 50.52 -43.60 36.24
C TYR A 3 51.31 -43.96 34.97
N LEU A 4 51.06 -43.18 33.90
CA LEU A 4 51.78 -43.00 32.61
C LEU A 4 51.03 -43.65 31.42
N GLN A 5 50.84 -43.01 30.27
CA GLN A 5 51.84 -42.19 29.57
C GLN A 5 51.22 -41.24 28.53
N LYS A 6 51.77 -40.04 28.55
CA LYS A 6 51.64 -38.85 27.69
C LYS A 6 52.11 -39.10 26.24
N ARG A 7 51.41 -38.55 25.25
CA ARG A 7 52.04 -38.00 24.01
C ARG A 7 51.35 -36.69 23.62
N ASN A 8 52.05 -35.60 23.90
CA ASN A 8 51.79 -34.28 23.37
C ASN A 8 52.24 -34.23 21.90
N SER A 9 51.49 -33.54 21.04
CA SER A 9 52.06 -32.72 19.97
C SER A 9 51.07 -31.61 19.59
N THR A 10 51.24 -30.40 20.14
CA THR A 10 51.76 -29.20 19.43
C THR A 10 51.00 -28.82 18.15
N ILE A 11 50.24 -27.72 18.20
CA ILE A 11 50.34 -26.48 17.37
C ILE A 11 49.39 -25.47 18.08
N LEU A 12 49.86 -24.50 18.89
CA LEU A 12 50.44 -23.18 18.55
C LEU A 12 49.51 -22.27 17.71
N GLY A 13 49.12 -21.14 18.31
CA GLY A 13 48.33 -20.05 17.69
C GLY A 13 47.22 -19.54 18.62
N THR A 14 47.44 -18.85 19.75
CA THR A 14 47.76 -17.40 19.86
C THR A 14 47.17 -16.58 18.70
N THR A 15 46.33 -15.56 18.82
CA THR A 15 45.97 -14.67 19.94
C THR A 15 44.86 -13.73 19.46
N LEU A 16 43.89 -13.41 20.32
CA LEU A 16 43.45 -12.04 20.64
C LEU A 16 43.04 -11.06 19.50
N LEU A 17 41.73 -10.85 19.32
CA LEU A 17 41.15 -9.57 18.84
C LEU A 17 39.66 -9.48 19.24
N LEU A 18 39.33 -9.22 20.50
CA LEU A 18 38.81 -7.94 20.98
C LEU A 18 38.57 -6.89 19.87
N CYS A 19 37.31 -6.71 19.44
CA CYS A 19 36.64 -5.41 19.34
C CYS A 19 35.32 -5.50 18.54
N ALA A 20 34.25 -4.99 19.16
CA ALA A 20 33.17 -4.26 18.50
C ALA A 20 32.41 -4.94 17.35
N MET A 21 31.31 -5.61 17.69
CA MET A 21 30.10 -5.60 16.84
C MET A 21 28.89 -5.18 17.69
N LEU A 22 29.07 -4.06 18.42
CA LEU A 22 27.96 -3.16 18.71
C LEU A 22 27.60 -2.50 17.37
N THR A 23 26.45 -2.84 16.82
CA THR A 23 25.53 -1.93 16.12
C THR A 23 24.45 -2.79 15.45
N ASN A 24 23.35 -3.00 16.17
CA ASN A 24 22.06 -3.20 15.50
C ASN A 24 21.77 -1.89 14.76
N ILE A 25 22.18 -1.82 13.50
CA ILE A 25 21.78 -0.71 12.63
C ILE A 25 20.33 -0.99 12.27
N SER A 26 19.43 -0.53 13.13
CA SER A 26 18.03 -0.32 12.77
C SER A 26 18.02 0.75 11.69
N PHE A 27 18.20 0.35 10.44
CA PHE A 27 17.79 1.15 9.29
C PHE A 27 16.25 1.16 9.27
N ALA A 28 15.65 1.84 10.25
CA ALA A 28 14.37 2.47 10.03
C ALA A 28 14.64 3.52 8.95
N GLN A 29 14.52 3.11 7.68
CA GLN A 29 14.54 4.02 6.56
C GLN A 29 13.38 4.99 6.78
N GLN A 30 13.72 6.14 7.34
CA GLN A 30 12.92 7.34 7.37
C GLN A 30 12.78 7.76 5.91
N ARG A 31 11.89 7.08 5.17
CA ARG A 31 11.47 7.51 3.85
C ARG A 31 11.07 8.97 4.01
N PRO A 32 11.56 9.90 3.18
CA PRO A 32 11.14 11.29 3.25
C PRO A 32 9.61 11.30 3.28
N THR A 33 9.02 11.93 4.30
CA THR A 33 7.57 12.06 4.41
C THR A 33 7.13 12.84 3.18
N ARG A 34 6.68 12.12 2.15
CA ARG A 34 6.24 12.72 0.89
C ARG A 34 5.07 13.62 1.24
N ASP A 35 5.16 14.91 0.90
CA ASP A 35 4.05 15.84 1.09
C ASP A 35 2.81 15.28 0.36
N PRO A 36 1.77 14.84 1.08
CA PRO A 36 0.61 14.21 0.48
C PRO A 36 -0.18 15.20 -0.40
N LEU A 37 0.01 16.50 -0.20
CA LEU A 37 -0.66 17.57 -0.94
C LEU A 37 0.23 18.15 -2.05
N GLY A 38 1.46 17.68 -2.22
CA GLY A 38 2.43 18.31 -3.12
C GLY A 38 1.94 18.45 -4.57
N PHE A 39 1.23 17.44 -5.09
CA PHE A 39 0.62 17.52 -6.43
C PHE A 39 -0.52 18.53 -6.51
N LEU A 40 -1.37 18.60 -5.49
CA LEU A 40 -2.47 19.55 -5.43
C LEU A 40 -1.92 20.98 -5.33
N LYS A 41 -0.96 21.24 -4.45
CA LYS A 41 -0.31 22.55 -4.30
C LYS A 41 0.33 23.00 -5.62
N ARG A 42 1.04 22.09 -6.29
CA ARG A 42 1.61 22.36 -7.62
C ARG A 42 0.54 22.68 -8.65
N ALA A 43 -0.53 21.90 -8.73
CA ALA A 43 -1.64 22.15 -9.66
C ALA A 43 -2.31 23.50 -9.42
N LEU A 44 -2.46 23.92 -8.16
CA LEU A 44 -2.97 25.23 -7.80
C LEU A 44 -2.05 26.35 -8.30
N THR A 45 -0.74 26.21 -8.10
CA THR A 45 0.25 27.15 -8.63
C THR A 45 0.20 27.23 -10.16
N GLU A 46 0.16 26.09 -10.85
CA GLU A 46 0.09 26.03 -12.32
C GLU A 46 -1.23 26.60 -12.89
N ALA A 47 -2.31 26.54 -12.11
CA ALA A 47 -3.61 27.13 -12.44
C ALA A 47 -3.71 28.63 -12.07
N GLY A 48 -2.72 29.21 -11.38
CA GLY A 48 -2.80 30.57 -10.86
C GLY A 48 -3.86 30.75 -9.77
N ALA A 49 -4.24 29.66 -9.10
CA ALA A 49 -5.23 29.65 -8.03
C ALA A 49 -4.63 30.19 -6.71
N PRO A 50 -5.47 30.68 -5.78
CA PRO A 50 -5.03 30.93 -4.41
C PRO A 50 -4.39 29.69 -3.78
N ALA A 51 -3.31 29.89 -3.01
CA ALA A 51 -2.69 28.82 -2.25
C ALA A 51 -3.68 28.24 -1.21
N LEU A 52 -3.45 27.00 -0.78
CA LEU A 52 -4.19 26.44 0.34
C LEU A 52 -3.84 27.21 1.62
N THR A 53 -4.84 27.48 2.45
CA THR A 53 -4.58 27.95 3.81
C THR A 53 -4.11 26.78 4.69
N THR A 54 -3.45 27.09 5.80
CA THR A 54 -3.04 26.07 6.81
C THR A 54 -4.22 25.23 7.28
N ASP A 55 -5.40 25.84 7.43
CA ASP A 55 -6.61 25.14 7.83
C ASP A 55 -7.10 24.17 6.75
N GLN A 56 -7.09 24.60 5.47
CA GLN A 56 -7.44 23.72 4.35
C GLN A 56 -6.47 22.54 4.23
N GLU A 57 -5.16 22.79 4.38
CA GLU A 57 -4.15 21.73 4.37
C GLU A 57 -4.40 20.70 5.48
N THR A 58 -4.73 21.19 6.68
CA THR A 58 -5.05 20.34 7.84
C THR A 58 -6.32 19.51 7.60
N GLN A 59 -7.37 20.13 7.06
CA GLN A 59 -8.63 19.45 6.74
C GLN A 59 -8.42 18.37 5.67
N ILE A 60 -7.75 18.69 4.55
CA ILE A 60 -7.53 17.71 3.47
C ILE A 60 -6.62 16.58 3.96
N THR A 61 -5.59 16.87 4.76
CA THR A 61 -4.72 15.83 5.34
C THR A 61 -5.48 14.91 6.30
N THR A 62 -6.42 15.46 7.08
CA THR A 62 -7.32 14.69 7.94
C THR A 62 -8.20 13.76 7.10
N LEU A 63 -8.77 14.27 6.01
CA LEU A 63 -9.57 13.46 5.08
C LEU A 63 -8.77 12.35 4.42
N ILE A 64 -7.53 12.62 3.99
CA ILE A 64 -6.64 11.61 3.41
C ILE A 64 -6.36 10.50 4.43
N THR A 65 -6.10 10.87 5.68
CA THR A 65 -5.82 9.92 6.77
C THR A 65 -7.05 9.07 7.08
N ALA A 66 -8.22 9.69 7.21
CA ALA A 66 -9.48 9.01 7.47
C ALA A 66 -9.87 8.06 6.31
N TYR A 67 -9.69 8.50 5.06
CA TYR A 67 -9.94 7.66 3.88
C TYR A 67 -9.04 6.42 3.87
N LYS A 68 -7.74 6.60 4.13
CA LYS A 68 -6.77 5.49 4.17
C LYS A 68 -7.05 4.52 5.32
N ALA A 69 -7.36 5.03 6.51
CA ALA A 69 -7.70 4.21 7.67
C ALA A 69 -9.00 3.40 7.50
N ALA A 70 -9.91 3.87 6.64
CA ALA A 70 -11.14 3.16 6.30
C ALA A 70 -10.96 2.10 5.22
N GLN A 71 -9.79 1.99 4.59
CA GLN A 71 -9.54 0.93 3.60
C GLN A 71 -9.19 -0.38 4.32
N PRO A 72 -9.75 -1.52 3.89
CA PRO A 72 -9.32 -2.81 4.39
C PRO A 72 -7.88 -3.09 3.93
N ASP A 73 -7.00 -3.40 4.89
CA ASP A 73 -5.60 -3.76 4.64
C ASP A 73 -5.47 -5.14 3.96
N GLU A 74 -6.43 -6.04 4.22
CA GLU A 74 -6.43 -7.42 3.74
C GLU A 74 -7.77 -7.80 3.08
N PRO A 75 -7.78 -8.80 2.18
CA PRO A 75 -9.02 -9.40 1.69
C PRO A 75 -9.91 -9.87 2.84
N SER A 76 -11.23 -9.76 2.69
CA SER A 76 -12.14 -10.28 3.71
C SER A 76 -11.95 -11.79 3.93
N GLN A 77 -12.12 -12.24 5.18
CA GLN A 77 -12.05 -13.66 5.50
C GLN A 77 -13.00 -14.50 4.63
N ALA A 78 -14.20 -13.98 4.37
CA ALA A 78 -15.18 -14.61 3.47
C ALA A 78 -14.62 -14.85 2.05
N LEU A 79 -13.82 -13.91 1.52
CA LEU A 79 -13.20 -14.04 0.21
C LEU A 79 -12.07 -15.08 0.23
N ILE A 80 -11.31 -15.16 1.32
CA ILE A 80 -10.28 -16.19 1.53
C ILE A 80 -10.92 -17.58 1.62
N ASP A 81 -11.99 -17.71 2.39
CA ASP A 81 -12.72 -18.96 2.58
C ASP A 81 -13.34 -19.45 1.27
N ALA A 82 -13.99 -18.55 0.51
CA ALA A 82 -14.58 -18.90 -0.79
C ALA A 82 -13.52 -19.35 -1.80
N ARG A 83 -12.35 -18.69 -1.84
CA ARG A 83 -11.22 -19.12 -2.69
C ARG A 83 -10.68 -20.48 -2.28
N THR A 84 -10.55 -20.72 -0.99
CA THR A 84 -10.08 -22.01 -0.45
C THR A 84 -11.06 -23.13 -0.78
N ALA A 85 -12.37 -22.90 -0.59
CA ALA A 85 -13.43 -23.83 -0.93
C ALA A 85 -13.48 -24.12 -2.44
N MET A 86 -13.31 -23.10 -3.27
CA MET A 86 -13.20 -23.27 -4.73
C MET A 86 -12.01 -24.16 -5.11
N GLY A 87 -10.84 -23.91 -4.50
CA GLY A 87 -9.64 -24.73 -4.72
C GLY A 87 -9.87 -26.20 -4.32
N ALA A 88 -10.50 -26.45 -3.17
CA ALA A 88 -10.85 -27.79 -2.74
C ALA A 88 -11.83 -28.48 -3.71
N ALA A 89 -12.85 -27.77 -4.19
CA ALA A 89 -13.81 -28.30 -5.16
C ALA A 89 -13.15 -28.68 -6.49
N ILE A 90 -12.21 -27.85 -6.98
CA ILE A 90 -11.42 -28.15 -8.19
C ILE A 90 -10.59 -29.42 -8.00
N LEU A 91 -9.92 -29.58 -6.86
CA LEU A 91 -9.12 -30.76 -6.56
C LEU A 91 -9.97 -32.03 -6.41
N ALA A 92 -11.23 -31.89 -5.99
CA ALA A 92 -12.18 -32.99 -5.90
C ALA A 92 -12.89 -33.31 -7.24
N GLY A 93 -12.69 -32.50 -8.29
CA GLY A 93 -13.43 -32.63 -9.55
C GLY A 93 -14.91 -32.23 -9.46
N ASP A 94 -15.30 -31.48 -8.42
CA ASP A 94 -16.67 -31.01 -8.21
C ASP A 94 -16.88 -29.65 -8.90
N LEU A 95 -17.26 -29.71 -10.18
CA LEU A 95 -17.51 -28.51 -10.99
C LEU A 95 -18.66 -27.66 -10.43
N THR A 96 -19.72 -28.28 -9.92
CA THR A 96 -20.89 -27.58 -9.41
C THR A 96 -20.51 -26.70 -8.23
N THR A 97 -19.80 -27.26 -7.25
CA THR A 97 -19.33 -26.49 -6.08
C THR A 97 -18.33 -25.41 -6.48
N ALA A 98 -17.40 -25.70 -7.40
CA ALA A 98 -16.45 -24.70 -7.88
C ALA A 98 -17.16 -23.49 -8.54
N GLN A 99 -18.20 -23.73 -9.34
CA GLN A 99 -19.01 -22.67 -9.95
C GLN A 99 -19.78 -21.85 -8.91
N THR A 100 -20.36 -22.50 -7.89
CA THR A 100 -21.00 -21.80 -6.78
C THR A 100 -20.02 -20.86 -6.07
N GLN A 101 -18.81 -21.33 -5.75
CA GLN A 101 -17.80 -20.50 -5.08
C GLN A 101 -17.31 -19.36 -5.97
N ALA A 102 -17.19 -19.56 -7.30
CA ALA A 102 -16.87 -18.48 -8.23
C ALA A 102 -17.93 -17.36 -8.19
N GLY A 103 -19.22 -17.72 -8.11
CA GLY A 103 -20.31 -16.76 -7.93
C GLY A 103 -20.19 -15.96 -6.64
N ILE A 104 -19.90 -16.64 -5.52
CA ILE A 104 -19.68 -16.00 -4.21
C ILE A 104 -18.50 -15.03 -4.27
N ILE A 105 -17.35 -15.46 -4.82
CA ILE A 105 -16.16 -14.63 -4.99
C ILE A 105 -16.48 -13.36 -5.78
N SER A 106 -17.17 -13.50 -6.91
CA SER A 106 -17.57 -12.34 -7.73
C SER A 106 -18.46 -11.38 -6.95
N GLY A 107 -19.43 -11.90 -6.18
CA GLY A 107 -20.31 -11.08 -5.34
C GLY A 107 -19.56 -10.32 -4.24
N LEU A 108 -18.63 -10.99 -3.55
CA LEU A 108 -17.79 -10.38 -2.50
C LEU A 108 -16.89 -9.28 -3.08
N ILE A 109 -16.24 -9.53 -4.21
CA ILE A 109 -15.39 -8.53 -4.89
C ILE A 109 -16.22 -7.31 -5.29
N ALA A 110 -17.41 -7.51 -5.84
CA ALA A 110 -18.30 -6.41 -6.22
C ALA A 110 -18.73 -5.57 -5.00
N ALA A 111 -19.07 -6.23 -3.88
CA ALA A 111 -19.45 -5.56 -2.65
C ALA A 111 -18.29 -4.74 -2.06
N GLU A 112 -17.09 -5.32 -1.95
CA GLU A 112 -15.89 -4.62 -1.49
C GLU A 112 -15.56 -3.43 -2.38
N ASN A 113 -15.64 -3.58 -3.70
CA ASN A 113 -15.41 -2.48 -4.64
C ASN A 113 -16.45 -1.37 -4.51
N ASN A 114 -17.73 -1.70 -4.28
CA ASN A 114 -18.77 -0.70 -4.07
C ASN A 114 -18.48 0.16 -2.82
N VAL A 115 -18.09 -0.48 -1.71
CA VAL A 115 -17.68 0.24 -0.49
C VAL A 115 -16.50 1.18 -0.77
N ARG A 116 -15.48 0.72 -1.50
CA ARG A 116 -14.32 1.54 -1.87
C ARG A 116 -14.70 2.73 -2.75
N LEU A 117 -15.57 2.53 -3.73
CA LEU A 117 -16.04 3.59 -4.63
C LEU A 117 -16.87 4.63 -3.89
N LEU A 118 -17.76 4.23 -2.99
CA LEU A 118 -18.54 5.14 -2.16
C LEU A 118 -17.65 5.96 -1.22
N ALA A 119 -16.65 5.32 -0.59
CA ALA A 119 -15.68 6.02 0.24
C ALA A 119 -14.87 7.04 -0.57
N LEU A 120 -14.46 6.68 -1.80
CA LEU A 120 -13.71 7.58 -2.68
C LEU A 120 -14.55 8.76 -3.14
N ALA A 121 -15.81 8.52 -3.51
CA ALA A 121 -16.75 9.56 -3.90
C ALA A 121 -16.99 10.55 -2.75
N LYS A 122 -17.18 10.05 -1.52
CA LYS A 122 -17.32 10.88 -0.33
C LYS A 122 -16.07 11.73 -0.09
N PHE A 123 -14.90 11.09 -0.07
CA PHE A 123 -13.61 11.80 0.08
C PHE A 123 -13.45 12.90 -0.97
N GLY A 124 -13.69 12.57 -2.24
CA GLY A 124 -13.57 13.52 -3.34
C GLY A 124 -14.53 14.70 -3.21
N ALA A 125 -15.80 14.44 -2.85
CA ALA A 125 -16.80 15.48 -2.62
C ALA A 125 -16.39 16.43 -1.48
N GLU A 126 -15.87 15.90 -0.36
CA GLU A 126 -15.42 16.71 0.77
C GLU A 126 -14.21 17.59 0.42
N VAL A 127 -13.24 17.05 -0.34
CA VAL A 127 -12.11 17.84 -0.86
C VAL A 127 -12.58 18.94 -1.82
N ILE A 128 -13.51 18.63 -2.73
CA ILE A 128 -14.10 19.62 -3.65
C ILE A 128 -14.77 20.76 -2.87
N VAL A 129 -15.51 20.45 -1.79
CA VAL A 129 -16.12 21.48 -0.93
C VAL A 129 -15.06 22.39 -0.31
N ILE A 130 -13.95 21.84 0.20
CA ILE A 130 -12.85 22.63 0.76
C ILE A 130 -12.24 23.56 -0.30
N LEU A 131 -11.96 23.05 -1.50
CA LEU A 131 -11.39 23.83 -2.61
C LEU A 131 -12.37 24.86 -3.18
N LYS A 132 -13.67 24.57 -3.15
CA LYS A 132 -14.71 25.53 -3.54
C LYS A 132 -14.77 26.68 -2.55
N ASN A 133 -14.79 26.38 -1.26
CA ASN A 133 -14.90 27.39 -0.20
C ASN A 133 -13.68 28.31 -0.13
N GLY A 134 -12.49 27.84 -0.52
CA GLY A 134 -11.30 28.69 -0.65
C GLY A 134 -11.09 29.33 -2.02
N GLY A 135 -12.05 29.19 -2.95
CA GLY A 135 -11.99 29.83 -4.27
C GLY A 135 -11.00 29.20 -5.25
N GLN A 136 -10.48 28.01 -4.97
CA GLN A 136 -9.50 27.33 -5.81
C GLN A 136 -10.11 26.52 -6.95
N LEU A 137 -11.32 25.99 -6.75
CA LEU A 137 -11.92 25.00 -7.66
C LEU A 137 -12.11 25.53 -9.09
N GLU A 138 -12.56 26.78 -9.24
CA GLU A 138 -12.84 27.35 -10.56
C GLU A 138 -11.57 27.48 -11.42
N TYR A 139 -10.47 27.93 -10.81
CA TYR A 139 -9.16 28.02 -11.47
C TYR A 139 -8.66 26.65 -11.93
N LEU A 140 -8.80 25.63 -11.07
CA LEU A 140 -8.42 24.26 -11.40
C LEU A 140 -9.24 23.70 -12.58
N VAL A 141 -10.56 23.89 -12.58
CA VAL A 141 -11.44 23.41 -13.65
C VAL A 141 -11.14 24.13 -14.97
N GLN A 142 -10.92 25.44 -14.93
CA GLN A 142 -10.53 26.22 -16.11
C GLN A 142 -9.22 25.74 -16.73
N LYS A 143 -8.26 25.30 -15.90
CA LYS A 143 -6.94 24.88 -16.36
C LYS A 143 -6.86 23.40 -16.77
N LEU A 144 -7.51 22.50 -16.04
CA LEU A 144 -7.29 21.06 -16.13
C LEU A 144 -8.46 20.28 -16.74
N SER A 145 -9.66 20.86 -16.88
CA SER A 145 -10.94 20.15 -17.07
C SER A 145 -11.42 19.41 -15.80
N SER A 146 -12.74 19.22 -15.69
CA SER A 146 -13.36 18.56 -14.54
C SER A 146 -12.82 17.15 -14.30
N GLU A 147 -12.60 16.37 -15.36
CA GLU A 147 -12.08 15.00 -15.27
C GLU A 147 -10.67 14.95 -14.68
N ARG A 148 -9.79 15.87 -15.09
CA ARG A 148 -8.44 15.90 -14.52
C ARG A 148 -8.43 16.44 -13.10
N VAL A 149 -9.34 17.34 -12.74
CA VAL A 149 -9.51 17.77 -11.33
C VAL A 149 -9.94 16.59 -10.46
N VAL A 150 -10.89 15.78 -10.92
CA VAL A 150 -11.27 14.54 -10.22
C VAL A 150 -10.07 13.60 -10.12
N GLY A 151 -9.34 13.36 -11.21
CA GLY A 151 -8.14 12.52 -11.20
C GLY A 151 -7.04 13.02 -10.26
N LEU A 152 -6.85 14.35 -10.16
CA LEU A 152 -5.93 14.97 -9.21
C LEU A 152 -6.37 14.68 -7.77
N ILE A 153 -7.65 14.81 -7.47
CA ILE A 153 -8.19 14.53 -6.12
C ILE A 153 -8.09 13.04 -5.78
N GLU A 154 -8.42 12.15 -6.72
CA GLU A 154 -8.25 10.70 -6.53
C GLU A 154 -6.78 10.31 -6.30
N SER A 155 -5.83 11.05 -6.87
CA SER A 155 -4.40 10.80 -6.63
C SER A 155 -3.99 11.04 -5.17
N LEU A 156 -4.68 11.92 -4.44
CA LEU A 156 -4.47 12.16 -3.00
C LEU A 156 -4.83 10.94 -2.15
N ALA A 157 -5.83 10.17 -2.61
CA ALA A 157 -6.23 8.90 -2.03
C ALA A 157 -5.25 7.76 -2.33
N GLY A 158 -4.17 8.00 -3.10
CA GLY A 158 -3.18 6.99 -3.47
C GLY A 158 -3.59 6.16 -4.69
N ARG A 159 -4.71 6.49 -5.32
CA ARG A 159 -5.13 5.89 -6.60
C ARG A 159 -4.41 6.67 -7.70
N GLY A 160 -3.27 6.15 -8.16
CA GLY A 160 -2.43 6.81 -9.16
C GLY A 160 -3.23 7.25 -10.40
N GLY A 161 -3.30 8.56 -10.64
CA GLY A 161 -3.89 9.16 -11.83
C GLY A 161 -2.83 9.54 -12.86
N PHE A 162 -3.04 9.10 -14.10
CA PHE A 162 -2.27 9.39 -15.33
C PHE A 162 -0.87 8.77 -15.43
N GLY A 163 -0.81 7.43 -15.53
CA GLY A 163 0.37 6.69 -15.97
C GLY A 163 0.12 5.18 -15.84
N GLY A 164 0.11 4.47 -16.96
CA GLY A 164 -0.29 3.06 -17.03
C GLY A 164 0.52 2.11 -16.16
N GLY A 165 -0.12 0.99 -15.81
CA GLY A 165 0.52 -0.11 -15.09
C GLY A 165 -0.44 -1.26 -14.83
N LEU A 166 -0.78 -2.00 -15.89
CA LEU A 166 -1.19 -3.40 -15.76
C LEU A 166 -0.06 -4.19 -15.06
N GLY A 167 -0.43 -5.05 -14.11
CA GLY A 167 0.38 -6.22 -13.75
C GLY A 167 1.37 -6.03 -12.60
N GLY A 168 1.20 -6.84 -11.57
CA GLY A 168 2.16 -6.94 -10.47
C GLY A 168 1.67 -7.82 -9.33
N GLY A 169 1.05 -8.97 -9.65
CA GLY A 169 0.87 -10.02 -8.65
C GLY A 169 2.24 -10.41 -8.12
N ALA A 170 2.48 -10.19 -6.83
CA ALA A 170 3.58 -10.83 -6.13
C ALA A 170 3.23 -12.30 -5.98
N GLY A 171 3.49 -13.06 -7.05
CA GLY A 171 3.55 -14.50 -7.03
C GLY A 171 4.56 -14.94 -5.98
N HIS A 172 4.09 -15.83 -5.12
CA HIS A 172 4.88 -16.60 -4.18
C HIS A 172 5.99 -17.34 -4.96
N GLY A 173 7.21 -16.82 -4.91
CA GLY A 173 8.37 -17.44 -5.54
C GLY A 173 8.71 -18.74 -4.83
N GLY A 174 8.45 -19.87 -5.50
CA GLY A 174 8.92 -21.18 -5.06
C GLY A 174 10.46 -21.26 -5.07
N PRO A 175 11.06 -22.05 -4.17
CA PRO A 175 12.51 -22.24 -4.14
C PRO A 175 12.97 -23.16 -5.28
N GLY A 176 13.77 -22.61 -6.20
CA GLY A 176 14.52 -23.34 -7.21
C GLY A 176 15.99 -23.52 -6.80
N ARG A 177 16.38 -24.81 -6.71
CA ARG A 177 17.71 -25.42 -6.58
C ARG A 177 18.94 -24.64 -7.10
N GLN A 178 20.04 -24.75 -6.35
CA GLN A 178 21.44 -25.04 -6.75
C GLN A 178 22.07 -25.70 -5.50
N GLU A 179 22.77 -26.84 -5.45
CA GLU A 179 23.46 -27.74 -6.37
C GLU A 179 23.33 -29.19 -5.85
#